data_AF-A0A3D2RYP4-F1
#
_entry.id   AF-A0A3D2RYP4-F1
#
_cell.length_a   1.000
_cell.length_b   1.000
_cell.length_c   1.000
_cell.angle_alpha   90.00
_cell.angle_beta   90.00
_cell.angle_gamma   90.00
#
_symmetry.space_group_name_H-M   'P 1'
#
loop_
_entity.id
_entity.type
_entity.pdbx_description
1 polymer ?
#
loop_
_entity_poly.entity_id
_entity_poly.type
_entity_poly.pdbx_seq_one_letter_code
_entity_poly.pdbx_strand_id
1 'polypeptide(L)' 'LDGGHLLFFGIEAIRGRPLGERAQEYGYFAGLVFIVSLMVLTTVNDLSRPAVADFFSRLVG' A
#
# COMPACT_ATOMS: atom_id res chain seq x y z
N LEU A 1 6.60 -16.58 -10.15
CA LEU A 1 6.78 -15.13 -9.84
C LEU A 1 5.88 -14.84 -8.66
N ASP A 2 6.13 -15.51 -7.53
CA ASP A 2 5.10 -15.64 -6.49
C ASP A 2 5.52 -14.84 -5.26
N GLY A 3 5.72 -13.53 -5.45
CA GLY A 3 6.12 -12.62 -4.38
C GLY A 3 5.13 -12.64 -3.19
N GLY A 4 3.85 -12.86 -3.48
CA GLY A 4 2.83 -13.08 -2.44
C GLY A 4 3.07 -14.34 -1.63
N HIS A 5 3.36 -15.47 -2.28
CA HIS A 5 3.68 -16.71 -1.56
C HIS A 5 5.00 -16.61 -0.79
N LEU A 6 6.02 -15.92 -1.30
CA LEU A 6 7.27 -15.68 -0.56
C LEU A 6 7.04 -14.89 0.73
N LEU A 7 6.18 -13.87 0.70
CA LEU A 7 5.78 -13.12 1.90
C LEU A 7 5.07 -14.04 2.92
N PHE A 8 4.15 -14.89 2.45
CA PHE A 8 3.49 -15.85 3.33
C PHE A 8 4.45 -16.91 3.88
N PHE A 9 5.42 -17.38 3.10
CA PHE A 9 6.46 -18.29 3.57
C PHE A 9 7.38 -17.63 4.61
N GLY A 10 7.68 -16.35 4.48
CA GLY A 10 8.40 -15.59 5.52
C GLY A 10 7.61 -15.51 6.82
N ILE A 11 6.31 -15.22 6.73
CA ILE A 11 5.41 -15.20 7.91
C ILE A 11 5.28 -16.59 8.52
N GLU A 12 5.18 -17.63 7.69
CA GLU A 12 5.11 -19.02 8.12
C GLU A 12 6.41 -19.48 8.79
N ALA A 13 7.58 -19.07 8.30
CA ALA A 13 8.88 -19.34 8.91
C ALA A 13 9.01 -18.73 10.30
N ILE A 14 8.46 -17.53 10.52
CA ILE A 14 8.41 -16.88 11.83
C ILE A 14 7.35 -17.55 12.74
N ARG A 15 6.22 -17.97 12.16
CA ARG A 15 5.09 -18.54 12.92
C ARG A 15 5.23 -20.05 13.19
N GLY A 16 6.10 -20.75 12.47
CA GLY A 16 6.35 -22.19 12.56
C GLY A 16 5.17 -23.08 12.17
N ARG A 17 4.10 -22.51 11.58
CA ARG A 17 2.88 -23.24 11.21
C ARG A 17 2.22 -22.64 9.97
N PRO A 18 1.64 -23.47 9.09
CA PRO A 18 1.04 -23.01 7.86
C PRO A 18 -0.05 -21.98 8.08
N LEU A 19 -0.07 -20.99 7.19
CA LEU A 19 -1.15 -20.02 7.09
C LEU A 19 -2.33 -20.70 6.40
N GLY A 20 -3.41 -20.93 7.13
CA GLY A 20 -4.66 -21.42 6.55
C GLY A 20 -5.20 -20.44 5.48
N GLU A 21 -5.95 -20.96 4.52
CA GLU A 21 -6.48 -20.20 3.37
C GLU A 21 -7.19 -18.91 3.78
N ARG A 22 -8.00 -18.96 4.85
CA ARG A 22 -8.67 -17.77 5.40
C ARG A 22 -7.69 -16.66 5.82
N ALA A 23 -6.55 -17.02 6.40
CA ALA A 23 -5.55 -16.04 6.80
C ALA A 23 -4.86 -15.40 5.60
N GLN A 24 -4.71 -16.14 4.50
CA GLN A 24 -4.19 -15.60 3.23
C GLN A 24 -5.20 -14.64 2.60
N GLU A 25 -6.49 -15.02 2.56
CA GLU A 25 -7.58 -14.15 2.09
C GLU A 25 -7.64 -12.83 2.86
N TYR A 26 -7.60 -12.88 4.20
CA TYR A 26 -7.54 -11.68 5.03
C TYR A 26 -6.27 -10.87 4.78
N GLY A 27 -5.12 -11.52 4.55
CA GLY A 27 -3.86 -10.86 4.21
C GLY A 27 -3.95 -10.08 2.89
N TYR A 28 -4.55 -10.67 1.86
CA TYR A 28 -4.78 -10.01 0.58
C TYR A 28 -5.75 -8.83 0.69
N PHE A 29 -6.87 -9.01 1.40
CA PHE A 29 -7.84 -7.94 1.60
C PHE A 29 -7.24 -6.80 2.41
N ALA A 30 -6.50 -7.09 3.49
CA ALA A 30 -5.81 -6.09 4.28
C ALA A 30 -4.76 -5.32 3.45
N GLY A 31 -3.99 -6.03 2.61
CA GLY A 31 -3.02 -5.41 1.70
C GLY A 31 -3.69 -4.51 0.66
N LEU A 32 -4.82 -4.94 0.09
CA LEU A 32 -5.60 -4.13 -0.85
C LEU A 32 -6.14 -2.86 -0.19
N VAL A 33 -6.77 -2.99 0.99
CA VAL A 33 -7.29 -1.85 1.76
C VAL A 33 -6.16 -0.89 2.11
N PHE A 34 -4.99 -1.39 2.50
CA PHE A 34 -3.83 -0.57 2.80
C PHE A 34 -3.37 0.24 1.57
N ILE A 35 -3.20 -0.40 0.42
CA ILE A 35 -2.79 0.28 -0.82
C ILE A 35 -3.85 1.31 -1.27
N VAL A 36 -5.13 0.97 -1.24
CA VAL A 36 -6.23 1.89 -1.61
C VAL A 36 -6.26 3.08 -0.64
N SER A 37 -6.08 2.83 0.66
CA SER A 37 -6.00 3.90 1.66
C SER A 37 -4.81 4.81 1.37
N LEU A 38 -3.63 4.25 1.07
CA LEU A 38 -2.47 5.05 0.67
C LEU A 38 -2.75 5.84 -0.61
N MET A 39 -3.35 5.25 -1.65
CA MET A 39 -3.72 5.97 -2.87
C MET A 39 -4.64 7.16 -2.58
N VAL A 40 -5.65 6.99 -1.72
CA VAL A 40 -6.55 8.10 -1.33
C VAL A 40 -5.79 9.16 -0.53
N LEU A 41 -4.96 8.75 0.43
CA LEU A 41 -4.17 9.67 1.25
C LEU A 41 -3.17 10.47 0.40
N THR A 42 -2.46 9.81 -0.52
CA THR A 42 -1.53 10.48 -1.44
C THR A 42 -2.28 11.39 -2.39
N THR A 43 -3.40 10.94 -2.96
CA THR A 43 -4.24 11.75 -3.85
C THR A 43 -4.73 13.01 -3.14
N VAL A 44 -5.29 12.88 -1.92
CA VAL A 44 -5.74 14.03 -1.13
C VAL A 44 -4.55 14.92 -0.76
N ASN A 45 -3.41 14.37 -0.35
CA ASN A 45 -2.19 15.13 -0.05
C ASN A 45 -1.64 15.86 -1.28
N ASP A 46 -1.72 15.28 -2.47
CA ASP A 46 -1.31 15.91 -3.73
C ASP A 46 -2.26 17.04 -4.13
N LEU A 47 -3.56 16.85 -3.89
CA LEU A 47 -4.61 17.86 -4.12
C LEU A 47 -4.57 19.01 -3.09
N SER A 48 -4.08 18.76 -1.87
CA SER A 48 -4.06 19.73 -0.76
C SER A 48 -2.71 20.39 -0.53
N ARG A 49 -1.64 19.94 -1.20
CA ARG A 49 -0.35 20.61 -1.15
C ARG A 49 -0.33 21.82 -2.09
N PRO A 50 0.17 22.98 -1.64
CA PRO A 50 0.50 24.10 -2.53
C PRO A 50 1.68 23.79 -3.46
N ALA A 51 2.11 22.53 -3.67
CA ALA A 51 3.18 22.20 -4.61
C ALA A 51 2.78 22.46 -6.07
N VAL A 52 1.51 22.25 -6.42
CA VAL A 52 0.96 22.65 -7.73
C VAL A 52 0.87 24.18 -7.80
N ALA A 53 0.38 24.84 -6.76
CA ALA A 53 0.30 26.31 -6.69
C ALA A 53 1.69 26.99 -6.69
N ASP A 54 2.68 26.40 -6.02
CA ASP A 54 4.09 26.82 -5.95
C ASP A 54 4.80 26.56 -7.28
N PHE A 55 4.48 25.45 -7.96
CA PHE A 55 5.00 25.19 -9.31
C PHE A 55 4.47 26.23 -10.31
N PHE A 56 3.17 26.54 -10.30
CA PHE A 56 2.57 27.54 -11.20
C PHE A 56 2.98 28.98 -10.86
N SER A 57 3.09 29.33 -9.58
CA SER A 57 3.55 30.66 -9.16
C SER A 57 5.03 30.90 -9.48
N ARG A 58 5.87 29.85 -9.51
CA ARG A 58 7.27 29.89 -9.99
C ARG A 58 7.43 29.85 -11.51
N LEU A 59 6.37 29.57 -12.26
CA LEU A 59 6.37 29.52 -13.73
C LEU A 59 5.85 30.83 -14.34
N VAL A 60 4.96 31.52 -13.62
CA VAL A 60 4.32 32.78 -14.04
C VAL A 60 4.97 34.02 -13.40
N GLY A 61 5.73 33.86 -12.31
CA GLY A 61 6.61 34.88 -11.74
C GLY A 61 8.07 34.62 -12.10
#